data_AF-A0A257M7N8-F1
#
_entry.id   AF-A0A257M7N8-F1
#
_cell.length_a   1.000
_cell.length_b   1.000
_cell.length_c   1.000
_cell.angle_alpha   90.00
_cell.angle_beta   90.00
_cell.angle_gamma   90.00
#
_symmetry.space_group_name_H-M   'P 1'
#
loop_
_entity.id
_entity.type
_entity.pdbx_description
1 polymer ?
#
loop_
_entity_poly.entity_id
_entity_poly.type
_entity_poly.pdbx_seq_one_letter_code
_entity_poly.pdbx_strand_id
1 'polypeptide(L)'
;MNDLLHPASIPDNAPVASELTFEESWDSAAVAELIRSKSDQGETPAFLFLGKSETALLRQHLAEAFGEEAVATLKASYYRGLEVIPLECESFVFAGGRKVRRILQDPISRRPAWQDREISGLWKLQLD
;
A
#
# COMPACT_ATOMS: atom_id res chain seq x y z
N MET A 1 -16.44 -45.01 12.48
CA MET A 1 -15.00 -44.67 12.45
C MET A 1 -14.81 -43.75 11.25
N ASN A 2 -15.00 -42.43 11.41
CA ASN A 2 -13.99 -41.44 11.84
C ASN A 2 -12.69 -41.60 11.02
N ASP A 3 -12.20 -40.64 10.24
CA ASP A 3 -12.06 -39.21 10.51
C ASP A 3 -11.96 -38.43 9.19
N LEU A 4 -12.91 -37.53 8.91
CA LEU A 4 -12.74 -36.46 7.93
C LEU A 4 -12.03 -35.31 8.65
N LEU A 5 -10.70 -35.26 8.51
CA LEU A 5 -9.90 -34.11 8.95
C LEU A 5 -10.34 -32.87 8.16
N HIS A 6 -11.28 -32.14 8.72
CA HIS A 6 -11.53 -30.76 8.32
C HIS A 6 -10.28 -29.97 8.74
N PRO A 7 -9.63 -29.20 7.83
CA PRO A 7 -8.59 -28.28 8.26
C PRO A 7 -9.23 -27.34 9.27
N ALA A 8 -8.67 -27.29 10.47
CA ALA A 8 -9.15 -26.47 11.56
C ALA A 8 -9.43 -25.05 11.03
N SER A 9 -10.70 -24.65 11.03
CA SER A 9 -11.08 -23.27 10.75
C SER A 9 -10.38 -22.41 11.80
N ILE A 10 -9.29 -21.75 11.37
CA ILE A 10 -8.62 -20.74 12.19
C ILE A 10 -9.72 -19.73 12.53
N PRO A 11 -9.97 -19.45 13.82
CA PRO A 11 -10.99 -18.46 14.17
C PRO A 11 -10.56 -17.11 13.60
N ASP A 12 -11.33 -16.59 12.63
CA ASP A 12 -11.18 -15.27 12.00
C ASP A 12 -11.22 -14.08 13.00
N ASN A 13 -11.39 -14.37 14.29
CA ASN A 13 -11.57 -13.40 15.37
C ASN A 13 -10.34 -13.24 16.28
N ALA A 14 -9.17 -13.76 15.89
CA ALA A 14 -7.95 -13.46 16.62
C ALA A 14 -7.67 -11.94 16.54
N PRO A 15 -7.50 -11.25 17.67
CA PRO A 15 -7.18 -9.81 17.64
C PRO A 15 -5.85 -9.62 16.94
N VAL A 16 -5.85 -8.92 15.81
CA VAL A 16 -4.62 -8.49 15.14
C VAL A 16 -4.02 -7.39 16.01
N ALA A 17 -2.82 -7.61 16.51
CA ALA A 17 -2.09 -6.60 17.28
C ALA A 17 -1.56 -5.52 16.33
N SER A 18 -1.53 -4.27 16.81
CA SER A 18 -0.84 -3.19 16.11
C SER A 18 0.65 -3.54 15.95
N GLU A 19 1.19 -3.34 14.77
CA GLU A 19 2.60 -3.64 14.44
C GLU A 19 3.52 -2.48 14.79
N LEU A 20 2.99 -1.25 14.80
CA LEU A 20 3.68 -0.04 15.22
C LEU A 20 2.76 0.81 16.09
N THR A 21 3.36 1.70 16.87
CA THR A 21 2.66 2.75 17.61
C THR A 21 3.47 4.03 17.46
N PHE A 22 2.78 5.13 17.17
CA PHE A 22 3.40 6.45 17.05
C PHE A 22 2.81 7.35 18.13
N GLU A 23 3.66 8.07 18.85
CA GLU A 23 3.21 8.99 19.90
C GLU A 23 3.05 10.41 19.34
N GLU A 24 4.15 11.04 18.91
CA GLU A 24 4.15 12.47 18.59
C GLU A 24 4.38 12.80 17.12
N SER A 25 5.01 11.89 16.37
CA SER A 25 5.37 12.15 14.97
C SER A 25 5.29 10.90 14.10
N TRP A 26 5.04 11.11 12.82
CA TRP A 26 5.05 10.04 11.83
C TRP A 26 6.47 9.59 11.50
N ASP A 27 6.82 8.36 11.87
CA ASP A 27 8.12 7.77 11.52
C ASP A 27 8.08 7.08 10.15
N SER A 28 8.50 7.84 9.13
CA SER A 28 8.68 7.37 7.76
C SER A 28 9.60 6.16 7.64
N ALA A 29 10.65 6.06 8.47
CA ALA A 29 11.65 5.01 8.39
C ALA A 29 11.13 3.70 8.97
N ALA A 30 10.46 3.77 10.13
CA ALA A 30 9.82 2.61 10.77
C ALA A 30 8.77 1.97 9.85
N VAL A 31 7.92 2.78 9.20
CA VAL A 31 6.94 2.26 8.23
C VAL A 31 7.62 1.62 7.01
N ALA A 32 8.73 2.21 6.53
CA ALA A 32 9.46 1.63 5.41
C ALA A 32 10.13 0.30 5.78
N GLU A 33 10.63 0.18 7.01
CA GLU A 33 11.17 -1.07 7.54
C GLU A 33 10.09 -2.14 7.70
N LEU A 34 8.91 -1.77 8.20
CA LEU A 34 7.76 -2.67 8.29
C LEU A 34 7.40 -3.26 6.91
N ILE A 35 7.29 -2.39 5.90
CA ILE A 35 6.96 -2.81 4.52
C ILE A 35 8.04 -3.75 3.96
N ARG A 36 9.32 -3.45 4.18
CA ARG A 36 10.44 -4.30 3.74
C ARG A 36 10.43 -5.65 4.44
N SER A 37 10.29 -5.67 5.77
CA SER A 37 10.24 -6.89 6.58
C SER A 37 9.15 -7.85 6.10
N LYS A 38 7.96 -7.34 5.80
CA LYS A 38 6.87 -8.14 5.20
C LYS A 38 7.23 -8.67 3.81
N SER A 39 7.80 -7.80 2.97
CA SER A 39 8.19 -8.16 1.60
C SER A 39 9.26 -9.25 1.58
N ASP A 40 10.24 -9.18 2.50
CA ASP A 40 11.31 -10.17 2.65
C ASP A 40 10.78 -11.53 3.12
N GLN A 41 9.66 -11.54 3.86
CA GLN A 41 8.92 -12.74 4.25
C GLN A 41 8.04 -13.31 3.12
N GLY A 42 8.09 -12.73 1.92
CA GLY A 42 7.31 -13.15 0.76
C GLY A 42 5.89 -12.58 0.70
N GLU A 43 5.55 -11.64 1.59
CA GLU A 43 4.28 -10.94 1.61
C GLU A 43 4.49 -9.50 1.15
N THR A 44 4.15 -9.16 -0.10
CA THR A 44 4.15 -7.75 -0.52
C THR A 44 2.85 -7.09 -0.05
N PRO A 45 2.88 -6.23 0.99
CA PRO A 45 1.67 -5.63 1.52
C PRO A 45 1.07 -4.68 0.48
N ALA A 46 -0.26 -4.73 0.35
CA ALA A 46 -1.01 -3.87 -0.54
C ALA A 46 -1.63 -2.67 0.18
N PHE A 47 -1.91 -2.83 1.47
CA PHE A 47 -2.67 -1.90 2.28
C PHE A 47 -1.89 -1.53 3.54
N LEU A 48 -2.03 -0.27 3.93
CA LEU A 48 -1.56 0.27 5.19
C LEU A 48 -2.80 0.68 6.00
N PHE A 49 -3.10 -0.07 7.04
CA PHE A 49 -4.23 0.17 7.92
C PHE A 49 -3.79 1.06 9.08
N LEU A 50 -4.52 2.15 9.32
CA LEU A 50 -4.17 3.15 10.33
C LEU A 50 -5.35 3.47 11.23
N GLY A 51 -5.12 3.61 12.53
CA GLY A 51 -6.07 4.19 13.47
C GLY A 51 -6.22 5.69 13.25
N LYS A 52 -7.13 6.31 14.00
CA LYS A 52 -7.40 7.76 13.92
C LYS A 52 -6.16 8.59 14.22
N SER A 53 -5.41 8.21 15.26
CA SER A 53 -4.20 8.93 15.70
C SER A 53 -3.13 8.90 14.60
N GLU A 54 -2.85 7.71 14.06
CA GLU A 54 -1.82 7.54 13.04
C GLU A 54 -2.24 8.11 11.67
N THR A 55 -3.54 8.09 11.37
CA THR A 55 -4.10 8.78 10.20
C THR A 55 -3.87 10.30 10.30
N ALA A 56 -4.05 10.89 11.49
CA ALA A 56 -3.79 12.31 11.71
C ALA A 56 -2.30 12.64 11.58
N LEU A 57 -1.42 11.80 12.17
CA LEU A 57 0.03 11.96 12.05
C LEU A 57 0.50 11.86 10.60
N LEU A 58 0.00 10.89 9.83
CA LEU A 58 0.30 10.78 8.41
C LEU A 58 -0.19 12.02 7.65
N ARG A 59 -1.39 12.52 7.97
CA ARG A 59 -1.93 13.73 7.34
C ARG A 59 -1.02 14.94 7.57
N GLN A 60 -0.59 15.13 8.82
CA GLN A 60 0.31 16.22 9.18
C GLN A 60 1.65 16.09 8.46
N HIS A 61 2.25 14.89 8.46
CA HIS A 61 3.50 14.63 7.77
C HIS A 61 3.43 14.93 6.27
N LEU A 62 2.34 14.54 5.61
CA LEU A 62 2.12 14.86 4.21
C LEU A 62 1.87 16.36 4.00
N ALA A 63 1.21 17.04 4.94
CA ALA A 63 0.93 18.46 4.84
C ALA A 63 2.20 19.29 4.97
N GLU A 64 3.14 18.88 5.82
CA GLU A 64 4.46 19.49 5.94
C GLU A 64 5.26 19.38 4.63
N ALA A 65 5.11 18.27 3.89
CA ALA A 65 5.83 18.03 2.65
C ALA A 65 5.17 18.66 1.41
N PHE A 66 3.83 18.66 1.33
CA PHE A 66 3.08 19.01 0.11
C PHE A 66 2.12 20.21 0.28
N GLY A 67 1.96 20.73 1.50
CA GLY A 67 1.00 21.77 1.86
C GLY A 67 -0.35 21.20 2.33
N GLU A 68 -1.02 21.89 3.26
CA GLU A 68 -2.26 21.42 3.90
C GLU A 68 -3.41 21.15 2.93
N GLU A 69 -3.52 21.95 1.86
CA GLU A 69 -4.58 21.80 0.85
C GLU A 69 -4.45 20.50 0.06
N ALA A 70 -3.22 20.00 -0.13
CA ALA A 70 -2.96 18.77 -0.88
C ALA A 70 -3.44 17.51 -0.12
N VAL A 71 -3.64 17.59 1.18
CA VAL A 71 -3.95 16.44 2.06
C VAL A 71 -5.40 16.44 2.56
N ALA A 72 -6.22 17.38 2.10
CA ALA A 72 -7.60 17.53 2.53
C ALA A 72 -8.49 16.29 2.26
N THR A 73 -8.06 15.40 1.38
CA THR A 73 -8.77 14.15 1.06
C THR A 73 -7.83 12.96 1.09
N LEU A 74 -7.59 12.40 2.29
CA LEU A 74 -6.91 11.11 2.45
C LEU A 74 -7.71 9.91 1.86
N LYS A 75 -8.95 10.13 1.40
CA LYS A 75 -9.74 9.09 0.74
C LYS A 75 -9.02 8.60 -0.53
N ALA A 76 -8.74 7.30 -0.58
CA ALA A 76 -7.96 6.65 -1.64
C ALA A 76 -6.50 7.11 -1.76
N SER A 77 -5.90 7.58 -0.67
CA SER A 77 -4.49 7.96 -0.64
C SER A 77 -3.56 6.75 -0.67
N TYR A 78 -2.40 6.94 -1.30
CA TYR A 78 -1.33 5.97 -1.33
C TYR A 78 -0.14 6.50 -0.55
N TYR A 79 0.43 5.65 0.31
CA TYR A 79 1.67 5.94 1.02
C TYR A 79 2.67 4.83 0.76
N ARG A 80 3.84 5.19 0.20
CA ARG A 80 4.91 4.24 -0.19
C ARG A 80 4.41 3.05 -1.03
N GLY A 81 3.43 3.29 -1.90
CA GLY A 81 2.86 2.28 -2.81
C GLY A 81 1.74 1.41 -2.21
N LEU A 82 1.45 1.56 -0.91
CA LEU A 82 0.34 0.92 -0.23
C LEU A 82 -0.87 1.86 -0.24
N GLU A 83 -2.06 1.28 -0.40
CA GLU A 83 -3.31 2.02 -0.23
C GLU A 83 -3.58 2.22 1.26
N VAL A 84 -3.88 3.45 1.68
CA VAL A 84 -4.11 3.79 3.08
C VAL A 84 -5.58 3.56 3.43
N ILE A 85 -5.82 2.71 4.42
CA ILE A 85 -7.16 2.35 4.91
C ILE A 85 -7.30 2.86 6.34
N PRO A 86 -8.00 4.00 6.56
CA PRO A 86 -8.29 4.47 7.91
C PRO A 86 -9.29 3.54 8.60
N LEU A 87 -9.03 3.23 9.87
CA LEU A 87 -9.87 2.43 10.75
C LEU A 87 -10.51 3.32 11.83
N GLU A 88 -11.68 2.91 12.30
CA GLU A 88 -12.44 3.64 13.34
C GLU A 88 -11.89 3.44 14.78
N CYS A 89 -10.72 2.82 14.93
CA CYS A 89 -10.04 2.64 16.22
C CYS A 89 -9.05 3.78 16.53
N GLU A 90 -8.75 3.99 17.81
CA GLU A 90 -7.94 5.15 18.25
C GLU A 90 -6.48 5.09 17.79
N SER A 91 -5.80 3.96 18.04
CA SER A 91 -4.40 3.76 17.67
C SER A 91 -4.21 2.38 17.06
N PHE A 92 -3.73 2.34 15.82
CA PHE A 92 -3.45 1.10 15.10
C PHE A 92 -2.55 1.34 13.89
N VAL A 93 -1.61 0.43 13.64
CA VAL A 93 -0.80 0.38 12.42
C VAL A 93 -0.62 -1.07 12.01
N PHE A 94 -0.98 -1.40 10.79
CA PHE A 94 -0.75 -2.73 10.23
C PHE A 94 -0.47 -2.64 8.74
N ALA A 95 0.56 -3.33 8.25
CA ALA A 95 0.84 -3.43 6.83
C ALA A 95 0.53 -4.85 6.34
N GLY A 96 -0.40 -4.97 5.40
CA GLY A 96 -0.80 -6.29 4.95
C GLY A 96 -1.76 -6.33 3.77
N GLY A 97 -2.34 -7.52 3.58
CA GLY A 97 -3.20 -7.86 2.46
C GLY A 97 -2.44 -8.02 1.14
N ARG A 98 -3.07 -8.69 0.18
CA ARG A 98 -2.55 -8.87 -1.18
C ARG A 98 -3.47 -8.14 -2.14
N LYS A 99 -2.90 -7.35 -3.05
CA LYS A 99 -3.66 -6.85 -4.21
C LYS A 99 -4.04 -8.07 -5.02
N VAL A 100 -5.31 -8.47 -4.96
CA VAL A 100 -5.87 -9.41 -5.93
C VAL A 100 -5.71 -8.73 -7.27
N ARG A 101 -4.71 -9.13 -8.06
CA ARG A 101 -4.65 -8.76 -9.47
C ARG A 101 -5.97 -9.25 -10.05
N ARG A 102 -6.86 -8.32 -10.43
CA ARG A 102 -8.02 -8.66 -11.25
C ARG A 102 -7.45 -9.14 -12.59
N ILE A 103 -7.18 -10.43 -12.71
CA ILE A 103 -6.82 -11.07 -13.96
C ILE A 103 -8.11 -11.18 -14.77
N LEU A 104 -8.57 -10.06 -15.34
CA LEU A 104 -9.31 -9.99 -16.60
C LEU A 104 -9.65 -8.52 -16.88
N GLN A 105 -8.95 -7.90 -17.81
CA GLN A 105 -9.54 -7.16 -18.94
C GLN A 105 -8.39 -6.68 -19.84
N ASP A 106 -8.30 -7.33 -20.99
CA ASP A 106 -7.56 -7.02 -22.22
C ASP A 106 -6.09 -6.56 -22.17
N PRO A 107 -5.14 -7.35 -22.71
CA PRO A 107 -3.77 -6.92 -22.99
C PRO A 107 -3.65 -5.78 -24.02
N ILE A 108 -4.74 -5.41 -24.70
CA ILE A 108 -4.72 -4.46 -25.83
C ILE A 108 -4.77 -2.99 -25.38
N SER A 109 -5.26 -2.69 -24.15
CA SER A 109 -5.43 -1.30 -23.69
C SER A 109 -4.21 -0.70 -22.97
N ARG A 110 -3.08 -1.41 -22.90
CA ARG A 110 -1.83 -0.90 -22.29
C ARG A 110 -0.81 -0.40 -23.32
N ARG A 111 -1.26 0.08 -24.48
CA ARG A 111 -0.42 1.00 -25.25
C ARG A 111 -0.66 2.39 -24.68
N PRO A 112 0.32 3.01 -24.02
CA PRO A 112 0.16 4.41 -23.64
C PRO A 112 0.04 5.23 -24.94
N ALA A 113 -1.01 6.02 -25.05
CA ALA A 113 -1.39 6.76 -26.26
C ALA A 113 -0.43 7.92 -26.64
N TRP A 114 0.70 8.05 -25.95
CA TRP A 114 1.80 8.98 -26.25
C TRP A 114 2.84 8.43 -27.24
N GLN A 115 2.64 7.25 -27.81
CA GLN A 115 3.41 6.82 -28.99
C GLN A 115 2.73 7.33 -30.27
N ASP A 116 2.52 8.65 -30.32
CA ASP A 116 2.14 9.38 -31.50
C ASP A 116 3.36 9.43 -32.44
N ARG A 117 3.31 8.55 -33.44
CA ARG A 117 3.82 8.64 -34.83
C ARG A 117 5.15 9.32 -35.22
N GLU A 118 5.92 9.97 -34.36
CA GLU A 118 7.16 10.69 -34.73
C GLU A 118 8.46 10.09 -34.21
N ILE A 119 8.43 9.07 -33.33
CA ILE A 119 9.66 8.41 -32.83
C ILE A 119 9.94 7.09 -33.58
N SER A 120 9.65 7.05 -34.88
CA SER A 120 10.20 6.02 -35.79
C SER A 120 11.49 6.48 -36.49
N GLY A 121 11.92 7.73 -36.26
CA GLY A 121 13.12 8.31 -36.88
C GLY A 121 14.37 8.41 -35.99
N LEU A 122 14.27 8.16 -34.67
CA LEU A 122 15.35 8.45 -33.72
C LEU A 122 16.18 7.24 -33.26
N TRP A 123 15.98 6.06 -33.86
CA TRP A 123 16.84 4.87 -33.64
C TRP A 123 17.75 4.56 -34.84
N LYS A 124 18.11 5.58 -35.62
CA LYS A 124 19.28 5.55 -36.50
C LYS A 124 20.08 6.82 -36.21
N LEU A 125 21.40 6.65 -36.05
CA LEU A 125 22.41 7.59 -35.51
C LEU A 125 22.54 7.45 -33.98
N GLN A 126 23.69 7.15 -33.38
CA GLN A 126 25.05 6.91 -33.87
C GLN A 126 25.88 6.48 -32.64
N LEU A 127 26.70 5.44 -32.76
CA LEU A 127 27.94 5.15 -32.01
C LEU A 127 28.31 3.71 -32.37
N ASP A 128 29.25 3.40 -33.26
CA ASP A 128 30.16 4.15 -34.13
C ASP A 128 30.40 3.24 -35.35
#